data_AF-A0ABD7Q6V9-F1
#
_entry.id   AF-A0ABD7Q6V9-F1
#
_cell.length_a   1.000
_cell.length_b   1.000
_cell.length_c   1.000
_cell.angle_alpha   90.00
_cell.angle_beta   90.00
_cell.angle_gamma   90.00
#
_symmetry.space_group_name_H-M   'P 1'
#
loop_
_entity.id
_entity.type
_entity.pdbx_description
1 polymer ?
#
loop_
_entity_poly.entity_id
_entity_poly.type
_entity_poly.pdbx_seq_one_letter_code
_entity_poly.pdbx_strand_id
1 'polypeptide(L)'
;MRHLSWLLLGTLVLSTTGCGPHSLRKDTSMSTQLPTQKHCFGRYEIELPIFMYMESGNYSFENFDIEISKAVRSDYPSIEKDWVHFINEKIATDISNWPGSKLTYQNMKSAPRVMLEYLDTSKDPSISLGSIYMFKPYYLKSFPERKKWMLVTGSPIELPRPQPSDKLDIEVKRRMDAQIRDVAKISYHAYPHYEQGYCLNNEYQYYPGRLEKQDSYEITWRGITGGKYTSSYITIDIQSLNKDEQSVLEDRTSKGKLLRTFFPSTTVVVGGIKGELYTSHDKLNPTGREFQWLPSGTELGNRLKPLIMIDGEIDTRDLPSEYRDKISGEELILWILESIKMRVGGDEDILSHR
;
A
#
# COMPACT_ATOMS: atom_id res chain seq x y z
N MET A 1 25.33 -76.14 16.39
CA MET A 1 26.80 -76.17 16.15
C MET A 1 27.06 -75.27 14.94
N ARG A 2 27.68 -74.09 15.16
CA ARG A 2 29.01 -73.68 14.62
C ARG A 2 29.03 -73.59 13.07
N HIS A 3 29.38 -72.50 12.38
CA HIS A 3 30.33 -71.41 12.63
C HIS A 3 30.07 -70.19 11.70
N LEU A 4 30.53 -69.00 12.13
CA LEU A 4 30.78 -67.79 11.33
C LEU A 4 31.97 -67.94 10.36
N SER A 5 31.96 -67.19 9.24
CA SER A 5 33.04 -66.31 8.70
C SER A 5 32.68 -65.88 7.25
N TRP A 6 32.34 -64.61 6.99
CA TRP A 6 33.20 -63.49 6.50
C TRP A 6 33.57 -63.51 4.99
N LEU A 7 33.07 -62.46 4.27
CA LEU A 7 33.70 -61.68 3.18
C LEU A 7 33.96 -62.39 1.81
N LEU A 8 33.62 -61.91 0.59
CA LEU A 8 33.62 -60.56 -0.01
C LEU A 8 32.87 -60.52 -1.38
N LEU A 9 32.42 -59.30 -1.74
CA LEU A 9 32.43 -58.62 -3.06
C LEU A 9 31.56 -59.11 -4.25
N GLY A 10 30.72 -58.19 -4.75
CA GLY A 10 30.15 -58.24 -6.10
C GLY A 10 28.99 -57.26 -6.33
N THR A 11 29.32 -56.02 -6.68
CA THR A 11 28.46 -54.85 -7.00
C THR A 11 27.44 -55.04 -8.14
N LEU A 12 26.22 -54.47 -8.01
CA LEU A 12 25.73 -53.32 -8.82
C LEU A 12 24.29 -52.97 -8.40
N VAL A 13 24.11 -51.86 -7.69
CA VAL A 13 22.79 -51.22 -7.52
C VAL A 13 22.75 -50.05 -8.50
N LEU A 14 21.90 -50.16 -9.52
CA LEU A 14 21.55 -49.06 -10.42
C LEU A 14 20.68 -48.07 -9.64
N SER A 15 21.29 -46.98 -9.16
CA SER A 15 20.57 -45.81 -8.67
C SER A 15 20.06 -45.01 -9.87
N THR A 16 18.77 -45.10 -10.16
CA THR A 16 18.10 -44.12 -11.02
C THR A 16 17.90 -42.83 -10.22
N THR A 17 18.74 -41.83 -10.45
CA THR A 17 18.53 -40.45 -9.99
C THR A 17 17.38 -39.85 -10.77
N GLY A 18 16.17 -39.91 -10.21
CA GLY A 18 15.07 -39.05 -10.61
C GLY A 18 15.21 -37.70 -9.91
N CYS A 19 15.35 -36.62 -10.69
CA CYS A 19 15.19 -35.25 -10.21
C CYS A 19 13.75 -35.05 -9.73
N GLY A 20 13.52 -35.22 -8.43
CA GLY A 20 12.30 -34.78 -7.76
C GLY A 20 12.39 -33.29 -7.42
N PRO A 21 11.27 -32.55 -7.42
CA PRO A 21 11.28 -31.13 -7.08
C PRO A 21 11.71 -30.98 -5.62
N HIS A 22 12.65 -30.05 -5.38
CA HIS A 22 13.04 -29.64 -4.04
C HIS A 22 11.81 -29.11 -3.29
N SER A 23 11.21 -29.97 -2.46
CA SER A 23 10.28 -29.56 -1.42
C SER A 23 11.06 -28.73 -0.40
N LEU A 24 10.91 -27.42 -0.53
CA LEU A 24 11.44 -26.40 0.36
C LEU A 24 10.84 -26.58 1.76
N ARG A 25 11.63 -27.18 2.65
CA ARG A 25 11.46 -27.14 4.10
C ARG A 25 11.77 -25.71 4.59
N LYS A 26 10.96 -24.72 4.20
CA LYS A 26 11.27 -23.28 4.28
C LYS A 26 10.54 -22.53 5.39
N ASP A 27 9.41 -23.05 5.87
CA ASP A 27 8.56 -22.33 6.84
C ASP A 27 9.17 -22.22 8.25
N THR A 28 10.19 -23.02 8.58
CA THR A 28 10.80 -23.04 9.93
C THR A 28 12.20 -22.45 10.03
N SER A 29 12.94 -22.21 8.93
CA SER A 29 14.37 -21.82 9.04
C SER A 29 14.58 -20.32 9.24
N MET A 30 13.86 -19.44 8.52
CA MET A 30 14.08 -17.99 8.63
C MET A 30 13.43 -17.33 9.85
N SER A 31 12.22 -17.78 10.25
CA SER A 31 11.53 -17.27 11.46
C SER A 31 12.31 -17.53 12.76
N THR A 32 13.15 -18.58 12.78
CA THR A 32 14.05 -18.84 13.92
C THR A 32 15.36 -18.07 13.87
N GLN A 33 15.67 -17.39 12.76
CA GLN A 33 16.96 -16.75 12.54
C GLN A 33 16.87 -15.23 12.67
N LEU A 34 15.96 -14.52 12.01
CA LEU A 34 15.90 -13.06 12.05
C LEU A 34 14.69 -12.58 12.87
N PRO A 35 14.83 -11.64 13.83
CA PRO A 35 13.68 -11.05 14.51
C PRO A 35 12.79 -10.27 13.52
N THR A 36 11.50 -10.59 13.54
CA THR A 36 10.50 -10.05 12.62
C THR A 36 9.30 -9.48 13.35
N GLN A 37 8.50 -8.69 12.63
CA GLN A 37 7.23 -8.14 13.09
C GLN A 37 6.21 -8.17 11.96
N LYS A 38 4.94 -8.34 12.32
CA LYS A 38 3.82 -8.26 11.37
C LYS A 38 3.34 -6.83 11.21
N HIS A 39 2.99 -6.48 9.98
CA HIS A 39 2.34 -5.24 9.63
C HIS A 39 1.03 -5.51 8.89
N CYS A 40 0.02 -4.69 9.15
CA CYS A 40 -1.19 -4.63 8.35
C CYS A 40 -1.21 -3.40 7.45
N PHE A 41 -1.63 -3.58 6.20
CA PHE A 41 -1.76 -2.52 5.20
C PHE A 41 -2.83 -2.90 4.18
N GLY A 42 -3.72 -1.95 3.87
CA GLY A 42 -4.90 -2.22 3.06
C GLY A 42 -5.64 -3.48 3.55
N ARG A 43 -5.76 -4.48 2.68
CA ARG A 43 -6.44 -5.75 2.99
C ARG A 43 -5.48 -6.89 3.39
N TYR A 44 -4.19 -6.60 3.46
CA TYR A 44 -3.13 -7.59 3.57
C TYR A 44 -2.35 -7.48 4.89
N GLU A 45 -1.67 -8.55 5.23
CA GLU A 45 -0.59 -8.57 6.22
C GLU A 45 0.73 -8.93 5.55
N ILE A 46 1.83 -8.42 6.10
CA ILE A 46 3.21 -8.72 5.70
C ILE A 46 4.06 -8.91 6.96
N GLU A 47 5.03 -9.81 6.89
CA GLU A 47 6.03 -9.99 7.93
C GLU A 47 7.36 -9.40 7.46
N LEU A 48 7.93 -8.50 8.27
CA LEU A 48 9.16 -7.78 7.93
C LEU A 48 10.18 -7.90 9.07
N PRO A 49 11.49 -7.79 8.78
CA PRO A 49 12.49 -7.62 9.81
C PRO A 49 12.20 -6.41 10.72
N ILE A 50 12.49 -6.50 12.01
CA ILE A 50 12.19 -5.45 12.99
C ILE A 50 12.87 -4.09 12.72
N PHE A 51 13.88 -4.05 11.85
CA PHE A 51 14.54 -2.81 11.46
C PHE A 51 13.82 -2.09 10.31
N MET A 52 12.82 -2.70 9.68
CA MET A 52 12.03 -2.08 8.61
C MET A 52 10.77 -1.41 9.18
N TYR A 53 10.57 -0.16 8.80
CA TYR A 53 9.46 0.68 9.26
C TYR A 53 8.75 1.32 8.07
N MET A 54 7.45 1.58 8.22
CA MET A 54 6.68 2.28 7.20
C MET A 54 7.21 3.70 7.01
N GLU A 55 7.83 3.98 5.87
CA GLU A 55 8.31 5.29 5.45
C GLU A 55 7.15 6.12 4.88
N SER A 56 6.36 5.49 4.01
CA SER A 56 5.17 6.09 3.40
C SER A 56 4.02 5.08 3.37
N GLY A 57 2.79 5.58 3.38
CA GLY A 57 1.59 4.78 3.21
C GLY A 57 0.50 5.64 2.62
N ASN A 58 0.48 5.72 1.30
CA ASN A 58 -0.47 6.50 0.50
C ASN A 58 -1.69 5.63 0.21
N TYR A 59 -2.88 6.13 0.53
CA TYR A 59 -4.15 5.47 0.25
C TYR A 59 -5.05 6.41 -0.50
N SER A 60 -5.71 5.89 -1.54
CA SER A 60 -6.74 6.57 -2.31
C SER A 60 -8.01 5.72 -2.31
N PHE A 61 -9.10 6.29 -1.81
CA PHE A 61 -10.43 5.69 -1.77
C PHE A 61 -11.43 6.56 -2.55
N GLU A 62 -12.67 6.10 -2.73
CA GLU A 62 -13.69 6.83 -3.53
C GLU A 62 -13.87 8.30 -3.08
N ASN A 63 -13.71 8.57 -1.79
CA ASN A 63 -14.10 9.84 -1.18
C ASN A 63 -12.92 10.64 -0.58
N PHE A 64 -11.75 10.03 -0.39
CA PHE A 64 -10.61 10.72 0.19
C PHE A 64 -9.28 10.02 -0.10
N ASP A 65 -8.22 10.80 0.04
CA ASP A 65 -6.84 10.39 -0.01
C ASP A 65 -6.15 10.66 1.33
N ILE A 66 -5.24 9.76 1.73
CA ILE A 66 -4.46 9.92 2.97
C ILE A 66 -3.06 9.32 2.84
N GLU A 67 -2.04 10.08 3.22
CA GLU A 67 -0.68 9.57 3.47
C GLU A 67 -0.49 9.39 4.97
N ILE A 68 -0.61 8.16 5.48
CA ILE A 68 -0.71 7.89 6.92
C ILE A 68 0.53 8.37 7.72
N SER A 69 1.73 8.23 7.15
CA SER A 69 3.00 8.64 7.78
C SER A 69 3.08 10.16 7.96
N LYS A 70 2.41 10.92 7.10
CA LYS A 70 2.33 12.39 7.17
C LYS A 70 1.00 12.91 7.70
N ALA A 71 -0.03 12.11 7.86
CA ALA A 71 -1.36 12.58 8.27
C ALA A 71 -1.51 12.69 9.80
N VAL A 72 -0.89 11.79 10.56
CA VAL A 72 -1.08 11.69 12.00
C VAL A 72 -0.24 12.74 12.74
N ARG A 73 -0.86 13.47 13.68
CA ARG A 73 -0.22 14.46 14.55
C ARG A 73 -0.53 14.11 16.00
N SER A 74 0.51 13.85 16.79
CA SER A 74 0.39 13.52 18.21
C SER A 74 0.75 14.73 19.06
N ASP A 75 0.08 14.89 20.21
CA ASP A 75 0.42 15.91 21.22
C ASP A 75 0.56 17.33 20.65
N TYR A 76 -0.39 17.73 19.81
CA TYR A 76 -0.35 19.00 19.08
C TYR A 76 -1.54 19.91 19.46
N PRO A 77 -1.47 20.68 20.56
CA PRO A 77 -2.60 21.46 21.07
C PRO A 77 -3.10 22.56 20.13
N SER A 78 -2.22 23.17 19.33
CA SER A 78 -2.56 24.25 18.39
C SER A 78 -2.95 23.75 17.01
N ILE A 79 -3.08 22.43 16.80
CA ILE A 79 -3.27 21.82 15.48
C ILE A 79 -4.40 22.45 14.68
N GLU A 80 -5.51 22.81 15.30
CA GLU A 80 -6.67 23.36 14.59
C GLU A 80 -6.36 24.72 13.99
N LYS A 81 -5.69 25.59 14.77
CA LYS A 81 -5.29 26.92 14.33
C LYS A 81 -4.23 26.82 13.23
N ASP A 82 -3.26 25.94 13.43
CA ASP A 82 -2.15 25.74 12.50
C ASP A 82 -2.64 25.10 11.20
N TRP A 83 -3.60 24.18 11.27
CA TRP A 83 -4.27 23.58 10.12
C TRP A 83 -5.07 24.61 9.32
N VAL A 84 -5.88 25.45 9.99
CA VAL A 84 -6.61 26.55 9.32
C VAL A 84 -5.63 27.50 8.63
N HIS A 85 -4.52 27.85 9.28
CA HIS A 85 -3.50 28.69 8.70
C HIS A 85 -2.87 28.04 7.45
N PHE A 86 -2.46 26.79 7.54
CA PHE A 86 -1.90 26.01 6.44
C PHE A 86 -2.85 25.95 5.22
N ILE A 87 -4.14 25.67 5.43
CA ILE A 87 -5.13 25.65 4.35
C ILE A 87 -5.29 27.04 3.73
N ASN A 88 -5.31 28.11 4.53
CA ASN A 88 -5.40 29.47 4.00
C ASN A 88 -4.15 29.87 3.19
N GLU A 89 -2.94 29.43 3.58
CA GLU A 89 -1.72 29.63 2.79
C GLU A 89 -1.76 28.87 1.46
N LYS A 90 -2.29 27.64 1.47
CA LYS A 90 -2.54 26.87 0.24
C LYS A 90 -3.51 27.59 -0.68
N ILE A 91 -4.64 28.08 -0.16
CA ILE A 91 -5.62 28.85 -0.93
C ILE A 91 -4.99 30.15 -1.46
N ALA A 92 -4.15 30.84 -0.69
CA ALA A 92 -3.46 32.04 -1.17
C ALA A 92 -2.50 31.75 -2.34
N THR A 93 -1.83 30.60 -2.30
CA THR A 93 -1.02 30.11 -3.42
C THR A 93 -1.90 29.80 -4.63
N ASP A 94 -3.03 29.13 -4.42
CA ASP A 94 -3.99 28.81 -5.48
C ASP A 94 -4.62 30.09 -6.08
N ILE A 95 -4.91 31.14 -5.29
CA ILE A 95 -5.37 32.46 -5.78
C ILE A 95 -4.35 33.10 -6.73
N SER A 96 -3.06 32.94 -6.45
CA SER A 96 -2.00 33.52 -7.29
C SER A 96 -1.99 32.90 -8.70
N ASN A 97 -2.38 31.63 -8.82
CA ASN A 97 -2.52 30.92 -10.09
C ASN A 97 -3.94 31.03 -10.69
N TRP A 98 -4.95 31.11 -9.83
CA TRP A 98 -6.38 31.03 -10.11
C TRP A 98 -7.14 32.12 -9.32
N PRO A 99 -7.17 33.38 -9.81
CA PRO A 99 -7.58 34.54 -9.02
C PRO A 99 -8.98 34.52 -8.40
N GLY A 100 -9.90 33.67 -8.88
CA GLY A 100 -11.23 33.52 -8.29
C GLY A 100 -11.34 32.47 -7.18
N SER A 101 -10.24 31.80 -6.83
CA SER A 101 -10.23 30.74 -5.82
C SER A 101 -10.49 31.31 -4.42
N LYS A 102 -11.18 30.55 -3.57
CA LYS A 102 -11.57 31.00 -2.23
C LYS A 102 -12.05 29.87 -1.34
N LEU A 103 -11.98 30.09 -0.02
CA LEU A 103 -12.71 29.28 0.95
C LEU A 103 -14.21 29.52 0.83
N THR A 104 -15.00 28.48 0.54
CA THR A 104 -16.46 28.57 0.36
C THR A 104 -17.24 27.98 1.53
N TYR A 105 -16.65 27.06 2.29
CA TYR A 105 -17.29 26.48 3.47
C TYR A 105 -16.26 26.15 4.54
N GLN A 106 -16.64 26.34 5.80
CA GLN A 106 -15.85 25.94 6.97
C GLN A 106 -16.76 25.53 8.11
N ASN A 107 -16.49 24.36 8.70
CA ASN A 107 -17.16 23.90 9.90
C ASN A 107 -16.13 23.27 10.87
N MET A 108 -15.81 24.03 11.92
CA MET A 108 -14.86 23.63 12.97
C MET A 108 -15.53 22.90 14.14
N LYS A 109 -16.86 22.70 14.09
CA LYS A 109 -17.64 22.03 15.13
C LYS A 109 -18.04 20.60 14.76
N SER A 110 -17.94 20.22 13.49
CA SER A 110 -18.20 18.86 13.04
C SER A 110 -17.07 17.91 13.40
N ALA A 111 -17.36 16.61 13.35
CA ALA A 111 -16.38 15.53 13.51
C ALA A 111 -16.52 14.55 12.33
N PRO A 112 -15.61 14.58 11.33
CA PRO A 112 -14.43 15.44 11.20
C PRO A 112 -14.78 16.92 10.98
N ARG A 113 -13.82 17.80 11.29
CA ARG A 113 -13.86 19.21 10.92
C ARG A 113 -13.59 19.34 9.43
N VAL A 114 -14.12 20.38 8.79
CA VAL A 114 -14.05 20.52 7.34
C VAL A 114 -13.80 21.97 6.91
N MET A 115 -12.97 22.12 5.87
CA MET A 115 -12.81 23.33 5.07
C MET A 115 -12.99 22.95 3.59
N LEU A 116 -13.70 23.77 2.82
CA LEU A 116 -13.92 23.58 1.40
C LEU A 116 -13.41 24.78 0.64
N GLU A 117 -12.44 24.54 -0.24
CA GLU A 117 -11.97 25.51 -1.21
C GLU A 117 -12.74 25.34 -2.53
N TYR A 118 -13.11 26.45 -3.15
CA TYR A 118 -13.43 26.51 -4.58
C TYR A 118 -12.19 26.97 -5.33
N LEU A 119 -11.74 26.18 -6.31
CA LEU A 119 -10.65 26.54 -7.21
C LEU A 119 -11.24 27.10 -8.50
N ASP A 120 -10.95 28.35 -8.83
CA ASP A 120 -11.49 28.99 -10.04
C ASP A 120 -10.71 28.63 -11.30
N THR A 121 -11.00 27.44 -11.83
CA THR A 121 -10.44 26.94 -13.09
C THR A 121 -11.10 27.52 -14.34
N SER A 122 -12.02 28.49 -14.22
CA SER A 122 -12.85 28.96 -15.36
C SER A 122 -12.05 29.59 -16.50
N LYS A 123 -10.85 30.11 -16.20
CA LYS A 123 -9.93 30.71 -17.17
C LYS A 123 -8.80 29.78 -17.58
N ASP A 124 -8.83 28.52 -17.15
CA ASP A 124 -7.83 27.54 -17.56
C ASP A 124 -7.93 27.31 -19.09
N PRO A 125 -6.80 27.42 -19.82
CA PRO A 125 -6.80 27.23 -21.27
C PRO A 125 -7.04 25.77 -21.68
N SER A 126 -6.85 24.80 -20.78
CA SER A 126 -7.22 23.42 -21.00
C SER A 126 -8.74 23.27 -20.97
N ILE A 127 -9.29 22.68 -22.03
CA ILE A 127 -10.73 22.45 -22.17
C ILE A 127 -11.28 21.62 -20.99
N SER A 128 -10.47 20.71 -20.44
CA SER A 128 -10.85 19.87 -19.30
C SER A 128 -11.14 20.71 -18.05
N LEU A 129 -10.17 21.46 -17.54
CA LEU A 129 -10.32 22.20 -16.28
C LEU A 129 -11.23 23.42 -16.43
N GLY A 130 -11.20 24.09 -17.59
CA GLY A 130 -12.09 25.20 -17.92
C GLY A 130 -13.57 24.81 -17.91
N SER A 131 -13.88 23.53 -18.15
CA SER A 131 -15.26 23.02 -18.23
C SER A 131 -15.87 22.58 -16.89
N ILE A 132 -15.15 22.63 -15.77
CA ILE A 132 -15.62 22.08 -14.48
C ILE A 132 -15.50 23.07 -13.31
N TYR A 133 -16.52 23.19 -12.47
CA TYR A 133 -16.36 23.68 -11.11
C TYR A 133 -15.54 22.65 -10.31
N MET A 134 -14.50 23.11 -9.64
CA MET A 134 -13.63 22.26 -8.82
C MET A 134 -13.66 22.73 -7.36
N PHE A 135 -14.00 21.82 -6.45
CA PHE A 135 -13.91 22.07 -5.02
C PHE A 135 -12.94 21.09 -4.37
N LYS A 136 -12.10 21.59 -3.47
CA LYS A 136 -11.11 20.82 -2.72
C LYS A 136 -11.49 20.78 -1.24
N PRO A 137 -12.03 19.65 -0.75
CA PRO A 137 -12.34 19.47 0.66
C PRO A 137 -11.13 19.02 1.47
N TYR A 138 -10.97 19.58 2.66
CA TYR A 138 -9.94 19.23 3.62
C TYR A 138 -10.59 18.87 4.96
N TYR A 139 -10.13 17.78 5.57
CA TYR A 139 -10.68 17.26 6.81
C TYR A 139 -9.64 17.17 7.91
N LEU A 140 -10.08 17.47 9.13
CA LEU A 140 -9.29 17.30 10.35
C LEU A 140 -10.10 16.46 11.34
N LYS A 141 -9.65 15.23 11.57
CA LYS A 141 -10.29 14.26 12.46
C LYS A 141 -9.52 14.13 13.77
N SER A 142 -10.22 14.16 14.90
CA SER A 142 -9.65 13.90 16.21
C SER A 142 -9.76 12.42 16.60
N PHE A 143 -8.77 11.95 17.35
CA PHE A 143 -8.74 10.69 18.08
C PHE A 143 -8.45 10.99 19.55
N PRO A 144 -9.47 11.41 20.34
CA PRO A 144 -9.29 11.88 21.70
C PRO A 144 -8.56 10.88 22.61
N GLU A 145 -8.86 9.59 22.43
CA GLU A 145 -8.28 8.47 23.18
C GLU A 145 -6.76 8.32 23.02
N ARG A 146 -6.19 8.89 21.96
CA ARG A 146 -4.73 8.92 21.72
C ARG A 146 -4.13 10.32 21.80
N LYS A 147 -4.93 11.36 22.03
CA LYS A 147 -4.53 12.77 21.85
C LYS A 147 -3.90 13.03 20.48
N LYS A 148 -4.43 12.34 19.45
CA LYS A 148 -3.95 12.41 18.08
C LYS A 148 -4.99 13.09 17.18
N TRP A 149 -4.49 13.66 16.10
CA TRP A 149 -5.27 14.22 15.01
C TRP A 149 -4.80 13.61 13.69
N MET A 150 -5.70 13.58 12.72
CA MET A 150 -5.43 13.08 11.38
C MET A 150 -5.93 14.08 10.35
N LEU A 151 -5.02 14.49 9.48
CA LEU A 151 -5.30 15.36 8.34
C LEU A 151 -5.63 14.47 7.15
N VAL A 152 -6.80 14.69 6.55
CA VAL A 152 -7.29 13.89 5.41
C VAL A 152 -7.70 14.84 4.29
N THR A 153 -7.31 14.51 3.06
CA THR A 153 -7.69 15.29 1.88
C THR A 153 -8.87 14.57 1.23
N GLY A 154 -10.01 15.25 1.06
CA GLY A 154 -11.12 14.64 0.33
C GLY A 154 -10.86 14.67 -1.17
N SER A 155 -11.43 13.70 -1.89
CA SER A 155 -11.32 13.67 -3.35
C SER A 155 -11.93 14.97 -3.93
N PRO A 156 -11.34 15.55 -4.98
CA PRO A 156 -11.88 16.74 -5.60
C PRO A 156 -13.35 16.55 -6.03
N ILE A 157 -14.19 17.54 -5.72
CA ILE A 157 -15.57 17.56 -6.20
C ILE A 157 -15.59 18.33 -7.51
N GLU A 158 -15.63 17.58 -8.61
CA GLU A 158 -15.68 18.11 -9.97
C GLU A 158 -17.11 18.03 -10.53
N LEU A 159 -17.62 19.17 -10.99
CA LEU A 159 -18.97 19.32 -11.53
C LEU A 159 -18.95 20.13 -12.83
N PRO A 160 -19.69 19.73 -13.87
CA PRO A 160 -19.63 20.41 -15.17
C PRO A 160 -20.16 21.85 -15.12
N ARG A 161 -19.60 22.73 -15.95
CA ARG A 161 -20.11 24.07 -16.24
C ARG A 161 -20.97 24.06 -17.52
N PRO A 162 -22.01 24.91 -17.61
CA PRO A 162 -22.61 25.67 -16.51
C PRO A 162 -23.57 24.79 -15.68
N GLN A 163 -23.78 25.15 -14.42
CA GLN A 163 -24.87 24.60 -13.61
C GLN A 163 -25.66 25.73 -12.93
N PRO A 164 -27.00 25.56 -12.75
CA PRO A 164 -27.77 26.43 -11.87
C PRO A 164 -27.21 26.39 -10.44
N SER A 165 -27.11 27.55 -9.77
CA SER A 165 -26.50 27.67 -8.43
C SER A 165 -27.09 26.67 -7.44
N ASP A 166 -28.41 26.55 -7.39
CA ASP A 166 -29.09 25.67 -6.44
C ASP A 166 -28.70 24.19 -6.64
N LYS A 167 -28.55 23.76 -7.90
CA LYS A 167 -28.14 22.39 -8.23
C LYS A 167 -26.67 22.16 -7.89
N LEU A 168 -25.83 23.16 -8.14
CA LEU A 168 -24.41 23.14 -7.78
C LEU A 168 -24.25 22.97 -6.27
N ASP A 169 -24.91 23.82 -5.48
CA ASP A 169 -24.80 23.83 -4.02
C ASP A 169 -25.30 22.52 -3.40
N ILE A 170 -26.44 21.99 -3.89
CA ILE A 170 -26.98 20.70 -3.44
C ILE A 170 -25.99 19.57 -3.70
N GLU A 171 -25.41 19.51 -4.90
CA GLU A 171 -24.51 18.42 -5.29
C GLU A 171 -23.15 18.51 -4.59
N VAL A 172 -22.59 19.71 -4.44
CA VAL A 172 -21.38 19.94 -3.64
C VAL A 172 -21.60 19.49 -2.21
N LYS A 173 -22.71 19.91 -1.59
CA LYS A 173 -23.05 19.50 -0.23
C LYS A 173 -23.21 17.98 -0.13
N ARG A 174 -23.93 17.35 -1.07
CA ARG A 174 -24.16 15.90 -1.08
C ARG A 174 -22.86 15.10 -1.13
N ARG A 175 -21.91 15.51 -1.98
CA ARG A 175 -20.60 14.85 -2.10
C ARG A 175 -19.73 15.11 -0.87
N MET A 176 -19.65 16.36 -0.39
CA MET A 176 -18.94 16.70 0.83
C MET A 176 -19.47 15.91 2.03
N ASP A 177 -20.79 15.81 2.21
CA ASP A 177 -21.40 15.03 3.30
C ASP A 177 -21.05 13.53 3.20
N ALA A 178 -20.92 12.98 1.98
CA ALA A 178 -20.49 11.59 1.79
C ALA A 178 -19.04 11.37 2.24
N GLN A 179 -18.15 12.28 1.87
CA GLN A 179 -16.76 12.24 2.30
C GLN A 179 -16.62 12.41 3.82
N ILE A 180 -17.36 13.34 4.44
CA ILE A 180 -17.40 13.49 5.90
C ILE A 180 -17.79 12.18 6.58
N ARG A 181 -18.81 11.48 6.07
CA ARG A 181 -19.25 10.19 6.62
C ARG A 181 -18.17 9.12 6.52
N ASP A 182 -17.42 9.07 5.42
CA ASP A 182 -16.37 8.06 5.24
C ASP A 182 -15.11 8.38 6.06
N VAL A 183 -14.66 9.63 6.08
CA VAL A 183 -13.55 10.05 6.95
C VAL A 183 -13.89 9.82 8.43
N ALA A 184 -15.16 10.00 8.83
CA ALA A 184 -15.61 9.69 10.18
C ALA A 184 -15.44 8.20 10.56
N LYS A 185 -15.47 7.27 9.59
CA LYS A 185 -15.31 5.82 9.81
C LYS A 185 -13.86 5.37 9.95
N ILE A 186 -12.87 6.25 9.78
CA ILE A 186 -11.50 5.93 10.18
C ILE A 186 -11.49 5.74 11.70
N SER A 187 -10.99 4.60 12.17
CA SER A 187 -10.99 4.23 13.59
C SER A 187 -9.56 3.94 14.06
N TYR A 188 -9.33 4.18 15.35
CA TYR A 188 -8.14 3.68 16.02
C TYR A 188 -8.41 2.25 16.50
N HIS A 189 -7.58 1.31 16.07
CA HIS A 189 -7.55 -0.06 16.55
C HIS A 189 -6.10 -0.51 16.51
N ALA A 190 -5.51 -0.90 17.64
CA ALA A 190 -4.14 -1.41 17.65
C ALA A 190 -4.11 -2.82 17.03
N TYR A 191 -3.10 -3.11 16.22
CA TYR A 191 -2.86 -4.46 15.70
C TYR A 191 -2.87 -5.52 16.83
N PRO A 192 -3.46 -6.72 16.62
CA PRO A 192 -3.96 -7.28 15.38
C PRO A 192 -5.35 -6.79 14.96
N HIS A 193 -5.53 -6.67 13.65
CA HIS A 193 -6.79 -6.28 13.02
C HIS A 193 -7.57 -7.52 12.57
N TYR A 194 -8.81 -7.67 13.03
CA TYR A 194 -9.71 -8.74 12.58
C TYR A 194 -10.98 -8.22 11.90
N GLU A 195 -11.25 -6.92 12.02
CA GLU A 195 -12.43 -6.27 11.46
C GLU A 195 -12.34 -6.13 9.94
N GLN A 196 -13.48 -5.92 9.28
CA GLN A 196 -13.56 -5.72 7.83
C GLN A 196 -12.88 -4.43 7.36
N GLY A 197 -12.54 -4.39 6.07
CA GLY A 197 -11.99 -3.19 5.43
C GLY A 197 -10.47 -3.11 5.49
N TYR A 198 -9.98 -1.88 5.57
CA TYR A 198 -8.61 -1.51 5.27
C TYR A 198 -7.83 -1.15 6.52
N CYS A 199 -6.63 -1.70 6.68
CA CYS A 199 -5.63 -1.17 7.59
C CYS A 199 -4.91 0.00 6.92
N LEU A 200 -4.85 1.15 7.59
CA LEU A 200 -4.01 2.27 7.14
C LEU A 200 -2.57 2.10 7.64
N ASN A 201 -2.42 1.53 8.84
CA ASN A 201 -1.18 1.04 9.42
C ASN A 201 -1.54 0.12 10.61
N ASN A 202 -0.59 -0.19 11.49
CA ASN A 202 -0.82 -1.02 12.70
C ASN A 202 -1.66 -0.34 13.81
N GLU A 203 -2.15 0.88 13.62
CA GLU A 203 -2.95 1.63 14.62
C GLU A 203 -4.31 2.08 14.10
N TYR A 204 -4.50 2.19 12.79
CA TYR A 204 -5.71 2.76 12.21
C TYR A 204 -6.32 1.87 11.14
N GLN A 205 -7.65 1.82 11.14
CA GLN A 205 -8.43 1.11 10.13
C GLN A 205 -9.46 2.04 9.50
N TYR A 206 -9.90 1.67 8.30
CA TYR A 206 -10.98 2.31 7.59
C TYR A 206 -11.93 1.21 7.08
N TYR A 207 -13.16 1.22 7.57
CA TYR A 207 -14.22 0.39 7.03
C TYR A 207 -15.39 1.25 6.55
N PRO A 208 -15.61 1.33 5.23
CA PRO A 208 -16.69 2.13 4.68
C PRO A 208 -18.10 1.60 4.95
N GLY A 209 -18.27 0.35 5.39
CA GLY A 209 -19.60 -0.29 5.46
C GLY A 209 -20.20 -0.64 4.09
N ARG A 210 -19.41 -0.53 3.03
CA ARG A 210 -19.73 -0.89 1.64
C ARG A 210 -18.43 -1.25 0.92
N LEU A 211 -18.52 -1.99 -0.17
CA LEU A 211 -17.36 -2.19 -1.04
C LEU A 211 -16.96 -0.88 -1.74
N GLU A 212 -15.69 -0.50 -1.67
CA GLU A 212 -15.15 0.66 -2.38
C GLU A 212 -15.23 0.45 -3.90
N LYS A 213 -15.69 1.46 -4.63
CA LYS A 213 -15.74 1.41 -6.11
C LYS A 213 -14.37 1.51 -6.74
N GLN A 214 -13.41 2.09 -6.04
CA GLN A 214 -12.03 2.18 -6.44
C GLN A 214 -11.20 2.35 -5.18
N ASP A 215 -10.12 1.59 -5.11
CA ASP A 215 -9.16 1.67 -4.04
C ASP A 215 -7.78 1.42 -4.63
N SER A 216 -6.84 2.29 -4.29
CA SER A 216 -5.43 2.09 -4.55
C SER A 216 -4.60 2.52 -3.36
N TYR A 217 -3.48 1.85 -3.15
CA TYR A 217 -2.58 2.21 -2.08
C TYR A 217 -1.15 1.79 -2.40
N GLU A 218 -0.23 2.67 -2.05
CA GLU A 218 1.21 2.51 -2.22
C GLU A 218 1.88 2.64 -0.86
N ILE A 219 2.54 1.57 -0.42
CA ILE A 219 3.18 1.51 0.88
C ILE A 219 4.66 1.24 0.69
N THR A 220 5.51 2.07 1.30
CA THR A 220 6.95 1.83 1.35
C THR A 220 7.38 1.55 2.78
N TRP A 221 8.06 0.43 2.98
CA TRP A 221 8.83 0.19 4.20
C TRP A 221 10.31 0.32 3.91
N ARG A 222 11.03 0.97 4.82
CA ARG A 222 12.45 1.21 4.72
C ARG A 222 13.19 0.78 5.97
N GLY A 223 14.38 0.24 5.78
CA GLY A 223 15.29 -0.10 6.87
C GLY A 223 15.77 1.13 7.62
N ILE A 224 15.81 1.05 8.95
CA ILE A 224 16.40 2.06 9.83
C ILE A 224 17.32 1.36 10.82
N THR A 225 18.61 1.72 10.79
CA THR A 225 19.63 1.22 11.72
C THR A 225 20.41 2.40 12.29
N GLY A 226 20.57 2.45 13.62
CA GLY A 226 21.27 3.56 14.28
C GLY A 226 20.62 4.93 14.03
N GLY A 227 19.31 4.97 13.80
CA GLY A 227 18.55 6.20 13.50
C GLY A 227 18.74 6.75 12.09
N LYS A 228 19.33 5.99 11.17
CA LYS A 228 19.52 6.38 9.76
C LYS A 228 18.83 5.39 8.83
N TYR A 229 18.25 5.92 7.76
CA TYR A 229 17.74 5.10 6.67
C TYR A 229 18.84 4.28 6.03
N THR A 230 18.51 3.04 5.69
CA THR A 230 19.40 2.12 5.01
C THR A 230 19.03 2.00 3.53
N SER A 231 19.80 1.19 2.79
CA SER A 231 19.54 0.89 1.37
C SER A 231 18.36 -0.06 1.19
N SER A 232 18.03 -0.85 2.21
CA SER A 232 16.93 -1.80 2.15
C SER A 232 15.56 -1.11 2.19
N TYR A 233 14.72 -1.35 1.19
CA TYR A 233 13.34 -0.91 1.13
C TYR A 233 12.47 -1.87 0.32
N ILE A 234 11.17 -1.81 0.55
CA ILE A 234 10.14 -2.49 -0.24
C ILE A 234 8.98 -1.55 -0.45
N THR A 235 8.55 -1.42 -1.71
CA THR A 235 7.37 -0.68 -2.12
C THR A 235 6.33 -1.65 -2.67
N ILE A 236 5.09 -1.51 -2.21
CA ILE A 236 3.94 -2.30 -2.65
C ILE A 236 2.88 -1.34 -3.18
N ASP A 237 2.58 -1.43 -4.48
CA ASP A 237 1.51 -0.71 -5.18
C ASP A 237 0.34 -1.68 -5.43
N ILE A 238 -0.83 -1.37 -4.88
CA ILE A 238 -2.04 -2.17 -5.05
C ILE A 238 -3.11 -1.29 -5.67
N GLN A 239 -3.73 -1.78 -6.74
CA GLN A 239 -4.83 -1.10 -7.43
C GLN A 239 -5.94 -2.09 -7.76
N SER A 240 -7.15 -1.79 -7.29
CA SER A 240 -8.34 -2.48 -7.76
C SER A 240 -8.80 -1.88 -9.08
N LEU A 241 -8.69 -2.66 -10.16
CA LEU A 241 -9.10 -2.26 -11.49
C LEU A 241 -10.55 -2.66 -11.78
N ASN A 242 -11.30 -1.78 -12.44
CA ASN A 242 -12.62 -2.03 -12.98
C ASN A 242 -12.54 -2.79 -14.32
N LYS A 243 -13.69 -3.30 -14.77
CA LYS A 243 -13.78 -4.16 -15.99
C LYS A 243 -13.31 -3.46 -17.27
N ASP A 244 -13.42 -2.14 -17.30
CA ASP A 244 -13.09 -1.26 -18.42
C ASP A 244 -11.65 -0.73 -18.40
N GLU A 245 -10.86 -1.03 -17.36
CA GLU A 245 -9.49 -0.53 -17.19
C GLU A 245 -8.41 -1.47 -17.79
N GLN A 246 -8.75 -2.17 -18.88
CA GLN A 246 -7.83 -3.08 -19.56
C GLN A 246 -6.53 -2.40 -20.03
N SER A 247 -6.61 -1.15 -20.50
CA SER A 247 -5.44 -0.39 -20.94
C SER A 247 -4.44 -0.13 -19.81
N VAL A 248 -4.91 0.06 -18.58
CA VAL A 248 -4.06 0.25 -17.40
C VAL A 248 -3.30 -1.03 -17.09
N LEU A 249 -4.00 -2.17 -17.11
CA LEU A 249 -3.38 -3.48 -16.93
C LEU A 249 -2.34 -3.77 -18.03
N GLU A 250 -2.65 -3.43 -19.29
CA GLU A 250 -1.73 -3.63 -20.42
C GLU A 250 -0.48 -2.75 -20.32
N ASP A 251 -0.60 -1.46 -19.98
CA ASP A 251 0.57 -0.59 -19.76
C ASP A 251 1.48 -1.16 -18.67
N ARG A 252 0.90 -1.47 -17.51
CA ARG A 252 1.65 -1.96 -16.34
C ARG A 252 2.29 -3.33 -16.60
N THR A 253 1.59 -4.24 -17.27
CA THR A 253 2.15 -5.55 -17.63
C THR A 253 3.16 -5.48 -18.77
N SER A 254 3.05 -4.52 -19.70
CA SER A 254 4.00 -4.36 -20.81
C SER A 254 5.41 -4.01 -20.34
N LYS A 255 5.54 -3.14 -19.33
CA LYS A 255 6.81 -2.82 -18.66
C LYS A 255 7.46 -4.10 -18.09
N GLY A 256 6.64 -5.00 -17.56
CA GLY A 256 7.05 -6.32 -17.09
C GLY A 256 7.55 -7.30 -18.16
N LYS A 257 7.04 -7.19 -19.39
CA LYS A 257 7.49 -8.06 -20.50
C LYS A 257 8.95 -7.79 -20.88
N LEU A 258 9.44 -6.56 -20.68
CA LEU A 258 10.84 -6.25 -20.96
C LEU A 258 11.77 -7.02 -20.00
N LEU A 259 11.44 -7.07 -18.71
CA LEU A 259 12.23 -7.80 -17.71
C LEU A 259 12.32 -9.29 -18.00
N ARG A 260 11.23 -9.91 -18.46
CA ARG A 260 11.19 -11.32 -18.92
C ARG A 260 12.22 -11.64 -20.00
N THR A 261 12.63 -10.64 -20.76
CA THR A 261 13.56 -10.83 -21.88
C THR A 261 15.02 -10.90 -21.39
N PHE A 262 15.34 -10.29 -20.25
CA PHE A 262 16.72 -10.09 -19.80
C PHE A 262 17.06 -10.75 -18.47
N PHE A 263 16.08 -11.10 -17.65
CA PHE A 263 16.30 -11.62 -16.31
C PHE A 263 15.60 -12.97 -16.09
N PRO A 264 16.26 -13.93 -15.43
CA PRO A 264 15.58 -15.13 -14.95
C PRO A 264 14.49 -14.75 -13.95
N SER A 265 13.43 -15.54 -13.90
CA SER A 265 12.34 -15.33 -12.94
C SER A 265 12.03 -16.57 -12.12
N THR A 266 11.50 -16.33 -10.93
CA THR A 266 10.98 -17.35 -10.03
C THR A 266 9.50 -17.08 -9.80
N THR A 267 8.64 -18.09 -9.99
CA THR A 267 7.21 -17.95 -9.69
C THR A 267 7.00 -17.90 -8.18
N VAL A 268 6.34 -16.84 -7.70
CA VAL A 268 6.03 -16.61 -6.28
C VAL A 268 4.56 -16.21 -6.15
N VAL A 269 3.90 -16.69 -5.11
CA VAL A 269 2.52 -16.31 -4.77
C VAL A 269 2.54 -15.22 -3.72
N VAL A 270 1.90 -14.09 -4.01
CA VAL A 270 1.79 -12.93 -3.13
C VAL A 270 0.31 -12.60 -2.95
N GLY A 271 -0.18 -12.54 -1.72
CA GLY A 271 -1.58 -12.19 -1.45
C GLY A 271 -2.61 -13.14 -2.09
N GLY A 272 -2.22 -14.37 -2.44
CA GLY A 272 -3.04 -15.33 -3.18
C GLY A 272 -2.99 -15.19 -4.70
N ILE A 273 -2.19 -14.27 -5.23
CA ILE A 273 -2.00 -14.03 -6.67
C ILE A 273 -0.66 -14.60 -7.11
N LYS A 274 -0.65 -15.38 -8.19
CA LYS A 274 0.59 -15.85 -8.83
C LYS A 274 1.28 -14.71 -9.56
N GLY A 275 2.60 -14.68 -9.51
CA GLY A 275 3.41 -13.74 -10.25
C GLY A 275 4.84 -14.21 -10.39
N GLU A 276 5.65 -13.40 -11.05
CA GLU A 276 7.05 -13.68 -11.37
C GLU A 276 7.94 -12.67 -10.63
N LEU A 277 8.89 -13.19 -9.86
CA LEU A 277 9.94 -12.42 -9.19
C LEU A 277 11.18 -12.34 -10.09
N TYR A 278 11.66 -11.13 -10.35
CA TYR A 278 12.92 -10.84 -11.01
C TYR A 278 13.88 -10.25 -9.98
N THR A 279 15.10 -10.77 -9.93
CA THR A 279 16.15 -10.29 -9.00
C THR A 279 17.40 -9.87 -9.76
N SER A 280 17.97 -8.74 -9.38
CA SER A 280 19.24 -8.28 -9.94
C SER A 280 20.40 -9.15 -9.45
N HIS A 281 21.38 -9.35 -10.32
CA HIS A 281 22.63 -10.03 -10.01
C HIS A 281 23.78 -9.06 -10.27
N ASP A 282 23.87 -8.02 -9.44
CA ASP A 282 24.96 -7.06 -9.57
C ASP A 282 26.28 -7.64 -9.03
N LYS A 283 27.29 -7.68 -9.91
CA LYS A 283 28.65 -8.09 -9.55
C LYS A 283 29.37 -7.02 -8.72
N LEU A 284 28.98 -5.75 -8.87
CA LEU A 284 29.60 -4.60 -8.19
C LEU A 284 29.03 -4.40 -6.78
N ASN A 285 27.75 -4.72 -6.56
CA ASN A 285 27.11 -4.76 -5.25
C ASN A 285 26.63 -6.18 -4.89
N PRO A 286 27.52 -7.08 -4.44
CA PRO A 286 27.16 -8.47 -4.17
C PRO A 286 26.21 -8.65 -2.98
N THR A 287 26.05 -7.64 -2.12
CA THR A 287 25.19 -7.69 -0.93
C THR A 287 23.81 -7.08 -1.17
N GLY A 288 23.69 -6.12 -2.09
CA GLY A 288 22.43 -5.54 -2.53
C GLY A 288 21.73 -6.40 -3.59
N ARG A 289 20.43 -6.60 -3.43
CA ARG A 289 19.57 -7.26 -4.40
C ARG A 289 18.35 -6.39 -4.66
N GLU A 290 18.32 -5.79 -5.84
CA GLU A 290 17.12 -5.14 -6.35
C GLU A 290 16.17 -6.22 -6.85
N PHE A 291 14.87 -6.02 -6.67
CA PHE A 291 13.88 -6.97 -7.13
C PHE A 291 12.61 -6.28 -7.60
N GLN A 292 11.90 -6.99 -8.48
CA GLN A 292 10.54 -6.65 -8.85
C GLN A 292 9.71 -7.92 -8.95
N TRP A 293 8.55 -7.93 -8.30
CA TRP A 293 7.54 -8.96 -8.45
C TRP A 293 6.37 -8.42 -9.27
N LEU A 294 5.98 -9.19 -10.29
CA LEU A 294 4.96 -8.81 -11.25
C LEU A 294 3.84 -9.84 -11.30
N PRO A 295 2.57 -9.42 -11.23
CA PRO A 295 1.46 -10.35 -11.16
C PRO A 295 1.19 -10.98 -12.52
N SER A 296 0.73 -12.23 -12.52
CA SER A 296 0.23 -12.95 -13.70
C SER A 296 -1.24 -13.35 -13.58
N GLY A 297 -1.86 -13.13 -12.41
CA GLY A 297 -3.23 -13.56 -12.09
C GLY A 297 -4.21 -12.44 -11.73
N THR A 298 -3.94 -11.19 -12.08
CA THR A 298 -4.87 -10.07 -11.87
C THR A 298 -6.14 -10.24 -12.70
N GLU A 299 -7.29 -9.96 -12.12
CA GLU A 299 -8.61 -10.05 -12.78
C GLU A 299 -9.36 -8.73 -12.66
N LEU A 300 -9.66 -8.11 -13.80
CA LEU A 300 -10.43 -6.87 -13.85
C LEU A 300 -11.82 -7.04 -13.23
N GLY A 301 -12.22 -6.07 -12.41
CA GLY A 301 -13.48 -6.08 -11.68
C GLY A 301 -13.53 -7.09 -10.52
N ASN A 302 -12.43 -7.78 -10.20
CA ASN A 302 -12.38 -8.72 -9.08
C ASN A 302 -11.47 -8.20 -7.95
N ARG A 303 -12.09 -7.77 -6.85
CA ARG A 303 -11.39 -7.22 -5.69
C ARG A 303 -10.55 -8.24 -4.91
N LEU A 304 -10.78 -9.54 -5.11
CA LEU A 304 -9.91 -10.59 -4.55
C LEU A 304 -8.62 -10.78 -5.37
N LYS A 305 -8.56 -10.23 -6.59
CA LYS A 305 -7.42 -10.36 -7.49
C LYS A 305 -7.05 -9.00 -8.10
N PRO A 306 -6.72 -7.99 -7.26
CA PRO A 306 -6.30 -6.69 -7.74
C PRO A 306 -4.97 -6.77 -8.51
N LEU A 307 -4.59 -5.64 -9.11
CA LEU A 307 -3.21 -5.45 -9.56
C LEU A 307 -2.35 -5.22 -8.32
N ILE A 308 -1.34 -6.08 -8.11
CA ILE A 308 -0.35 -5.91 -7.05
C ILE A 308 1.02 -5.84 -7.72
N MET A 309 1.78 -4.78 -7.51
CA MET A 309 3.14 -4.64 -7.99
C MET A 309 4.05 -4.42 -6.79
N ILE A 310 5.19 -5.10 -6.77
CA ILE A 310 6.14 -4.96 -5.66
C ILE A 310 7.52 -4.76 -6.25
N ASP A 311 8.26 -3.80 -5.72
CA ASP A 311 9.66 -3.59 -6.01
C ASP A 311 10.43 -3.20 -4.75
N GLY A 312 11.75 -3.29 -4.81
CA GLY A 312 12.57 -2.90 -3.69
C GLY A 312 14.04 -3.26 -3.87
N GLU A 313 14.79 -3.01 -2.81
CA GLU A 313 16.17 -3.44 -2.65
C GLU A 313 16.32 -4.05 -1.26
N ILE A 314 17.03 -5.17 -1.17
CA ILE A 314 17.47 -5.74 0.11
C ILE A 314 18.99 -5.81 0.10
N ASP A 315 19.63 -5.10 1.03
CA ASP A 315 21.07 -5.15 1.24
C ASP A 315 21.39 -5.92 2.52
N THR A 316 22.06 -7.06 2.40
CA THR A 316 22.37 -7.90 3.57
C THR A 316 23.27 -7.20 4.58
N ARG A 317 23.97 -6.12 4.21
CA ARG A 317 24.75 -5.28 5.15
C ARG A 317 23.88 -4.54 6.16
N ASP A 318 22.62 -4.29 5.82
CA ASP A 318 21.65 -3.63 6.69
C ASP A 318 21.12 -4.55 7.78
N LEU A 319 21.27 -5.87 7.59
CA LEU A 319 20.93 -6.86 8.61
C LEU A 319 21.81 -6.69 9.85
N PRO A 320 21.30 -7.07 11.04
CA PRO A 320 22.13 -7.23 12.23
C PRO A 320 23.35 -8.11 11.92
N SER A 321 24.50 -7.77 12.52
CA SER A 321 25.81 -8.34 12.20
C SER A 321 25.84 -9.88 12.21
N GLU A 322 25.08 -10.48 13.11
CA GLU A 322 24.96 -11.92 13.31
C GLU A 322 24.22 -12.66 12.18
N TYR A 323 23.58 -11.93 11.25
CA TYR A 323 22.79 -12.49 10.13
C TYR A 323 23.33 -12.17 8.74
N ARG A 324 24.24 -11.19 8.60
CA ARG A 324 24.72 -10.67 7.30
C ARG A 324 25.26 -11.73 6.35
N ASP A 325 25.96 -12.72 6.90
CA ASP A 325 26.59 -13.82 6.14
C ASP A 325 25.76 -15.12 6.19
N LYS A 326 24.60 -15.11 6.84
CA LYS A 326 23.75 -16.29 7.06
C LYS A 326 22.50 -16.31 6.19
N ILE A 327 22.05 -15.14 5.76
CA ILE A 327 20.81 -14.96 5.01
C ILE A 327 21.19 -14.26 3.71
N SER A 328 20.92 -14.90 2.57
CA SER A 328 21.07 -14.22 1.29
C SER A 328 19.93 -13.23 1.06
N GLY A 329 20.21 -12.15 0.31
CA GLY A 329 19.17 -11.17 -0.05
C GLY A 329 18.00 -11.80 -0.79
N GLU A 330 18.26 -12.77 -1.68
CA GLU A 330 17.22 -13.49 -2.43
C GLU A 330 16.33 -14.34 -1.52
N GLU A 331 16.91 -15.06 -0.55
CA GLU A 331 16.13 -15.82 0.43
C GLU A 331 15.22 -14.90 1.27
N LEU A 332 15.75 -13.75 1.71
CA LEU A 332 14.97 -12.78 2.47
C LEU A 332 13.86 -12.16 1.62
N ILE A 333 14.13 -11.78 0.37
CA ILE A 333 13.10 -11.27 -0.56
C ILE A 333 11.98 -12.29 -0.73
N LEU A 334 12.32 -13.55 -1.03
CA LEU A 334 11.33 -14.61 -1.20
C LEU A 334 10.48 -14.81 0.07
N TRP A 335 11.12 -14.81 1.24
CA TRP A 335 10.42 -14.96 2.52
C TRP A 335 9.46 -13.78 2.80
N ILE A 336 9.90 -12.53 2.56
CA ILE A 336 9.04 -11.34 2.70
C ILE A 336 7.83 -11.46 1.77
N LEU A 337 8.05 -11.78 0.49
CA LEU A 337 6.97 -11.88 -0.50
C LEU A 337 5.97 -13.00 -0.16
N GLU A 338 6.46 -14.17 0.24
CA GLU A 338 5.63 -15.32 0.66
C GLU A 338 4.84 -15.04 1.96
N SER A 339 5.30 -14.09 2.78
CA SER A 339 4.59 -13.65 3.99
C SER A 339 3.35 -12.80 3.68
N ILE A 340 3.30 -12.17 2.49
CA ILE A 340 2.21 -11.28 2.10
C ILE A 340 0.94 -12.09 1.87
N LYS A 341 -0.06 -11.89 2.73
CA LYS A 341 -1.31 -12.65 2.71
C LYS A 341 -2.50 -11.74 2.93
N MET A 342 -3.66 -12.14 2.40
CA MET A 342 -4.92 -11.50 2.78
C MET A 342 -5.06 -11.62 4.30
N ARG A 343 -5.32 -10.51 4.99
CA ARG A 343 -5.54 -10.53 6.42
C ARG A 343 -6.88 -11.20 6.72
N VAL A 344 -6.98 -11.88 7.86
CA VAL A 344 -8.27 -12.34 8.41
C VAL A 344 -9.26 -11.16 8.49
N GLY A 345 -10.42 -11.29 7.84
CA GLY A 345 -11.43 -10.23 7.76
C GLY A 345 -11.22 -9.23 6.61
N GLY A 346 -10.06 -9.26 5.94
CA GLY A 346 -9.70 -8.32 4.86
C GLY A 346 -10.48 -8.51 3.56
N ASP A 347 -11.16 -9.65 3.39
CA ASP A 347 -11.98 -10.00 2.23
C ASP A 347 -13.47 -10.12 2.53
N GLU A 348 -13.89 -10.02 3.80
CA GLU A 348 -15.27 -10.28 4.20
C GLU A 348 -16.29 -9.36 3.54
N ASP A 349 -15.98 -8.07 3.40
CA ASP A 349 -16.83 -7.12 2.70
C ASP A 349 -16.86 -7.36 1.18
N ILE A 350 -15.84 -7.98 0.60
CA ILE A 350 -15.86 -8.41 -0.80
C ILE A 350 -16.79 -9.61 -0.95
N LEU A 351 -16.69 -10.57 -0.02
CA LEU A 351 -17.49 -11.79 -0.02
C LEU A 351 -18.97 -11.52 0.29
N SER A 352 -19.28 -10.52 1.11
CA SER A 352 -20.66 -10.16 1.46
C SER A 352 -21.42 -9.43 0.35
N HIS A 353 -20.74 -8.98 -0.71
CA HIS A 353 -21.33 -8.23 -1.84
C HIS A 353 -21.31 -9.02 -3.16
N ARG A 354 -20.94 -10.31 -3.13
CA ARG A 354 -21.12 -11.25 -4.25
C ARG A 354 -22.51 -11.85 -4.20
#